data_AF-A0A847FXV0-F1
#
_entry.id   AF-A0A847FXV0-F1
#
_cell.length_a   1.000
_cell.length_b   1.000
_cell.length_c   1.000
_cell.angle_alpha   90.00
_cell.angle_beta   90.00
_cell.angle_gamma   90.00
#
_symmetry.space_group_name_H-M   'P 1'
#
loop_
_entity.id
_entity.type
_entity.pdbx_description
1 polymer ?
#
loop_
_entity_poly.entity_id
_entity_poly.type
_entity_poly.pdbx_seq_one_letter_code
_entity_poly.pdbx_strand_id
1 'polypeptide(L)'
;MSTTEMGVFGVGLALFLIVVSGILLWRSGKPYSTALITIHKLVGIGAGVWLGVMVYRAAPLEPLAIAAIAVTVLLFLILVATGGLLSIDRPMPLVVRRLHQVVPVLAVLVTAGMLYLLLSGA
;
A
#
# COMPACT_ATOMS: atom_id res chain seq x y z
N MET A 1 -2.87 24.42 1.01
CA MET A 1 -3.41 23.08 0.71
C MET A 1 -4.58 22.82 1.65
N SER A 2 -5.69 22.28 1.16
CA SER A 2 -6.78 21.79 2.00
C SER A 2 -6.34 20.56 2.80
N THR A 3 -7.07 20.20 3.86
CA THR A 3 -6.79 18.98 4.65
C THR A 3 -6.82 17.72 3.77
N THR A 4 -7.72 17.70 2.80
CA THR A 4 -7.85 16.63 1.81
C THR A 4 -6.64 16.57 0.87
N GLU A 5 -6.18 17.71 0.33
CA GLU A 5 -4.98 17.78 -0.51
C GLU A 5 -3.73 17.31 0.25
N MET A 6 -3.58 17.70 1.53
CA MET A 6 -2.50 17.21 2.37
C MET A 6 -2.59 15.69 2.60
N GLY A 7 -3.81 15.16 2.77
CA GLY A 7 -4.05 13.72 2.90
C GLY A 7 -3.64 12.95 1.65
N VAL A 8 -4.06 13.41 0.47
CA VAL A 8 -3.70 12.81 -0.82
C VAL A 8 -2.19 12.87 -1.06
N PHE A 9 -1.57 14.02 -0.79
CA PHE A 9 -0.12 14.15 -0.87
C PHE A 9 0.60 13.19 0.09
N GLY A 10 0.14 13.10 1.33
CA GLY A 10 0.68 12.19 2.35
C GLY A 10 0.60 10.72 1.93
N VAL A 11 -0.53 10.29 1.36
CA VAL A 11 -0.68 8.94 0.80
C VAL A 11 0.27 8.73 -0.38
N GLY A 12 0.36 9.69 -1.31
CA GLY A 12 1.28 9.61 -2.44
C GLY A 12 2.74 9.48 -2.00
N LEU A 13 3.15 10.28 -1.00
CA LEU A 13 4.48 10.18 -0.40
C LEU A 13 4.69 8.83 0.28
N ALA A 14 3.72 8.32 1.04
CA ALA A 14 3.83 7.02 1.70
C ALA A 14 3.95 5.88 0.68
N LEU A 15 3.17 5.91 -0.41
CA LEU A 15 3.24 4.96 -1.53
C LEU A 15 4.58 5.03 -2.26
N PHE A 16 5.15 6.22 -2.42
CA PHE A 16 6.49 6.38 -2.96
C PHE A 16 7.55 5.77 -2.04
N LEU A 17 7.51 6.10 -0.75
CA LEU A 17 8.47 5.61 0.25
C LEU A 17 8.41 4.09 0.43
N ILE A 18 7.23 3.48 0.40
CA ILE A 18 7.09 2.01 0.50
C ILE A 18 7.70 1.29 -0.71
N VAL A 19 7.52 1.84 -1.92
CA VAL A 19 8.10 1.26 -3.15
C VAL A 19 9.63 1.42 -3.13
N VAL A 20 10.14 2.61 -2.82
CA VAL A 20 11.58 2.86 -2.75
C VAL A 20 12.24 1.97 -1.71
N SER A 21 11.71 1.92 -0.48
CA SER A 21 12.23 1.04 0.58
C SER A 21 12.14 -0.44 0.21
N GLY A 22 11.10 -0.87 -0.52
CA GLY A 22 10.99 -2.24 -1.02
C GLY A 22 12.06 -2.60 -2.05
N ILE A 23 12.38 -1.68 -2.97
CA ILE A 23 13.49 -1.84 -3.92
C ILE A 23 14.83 -1.90 -3.20
N LEU A 24 15.03 -1.05 -2.17
CA LEU A 24 16.25 -1.08 -1.35
C LEU A 24 16.41 -2.42 -0.62
N LEU A 25 15.33 -2.97 -0.04
CA LEU A 25 15.34 -4.30 0.59
C LEU A 25 15.70 -5.40 -0.41
N TRP A 26 15.13 -5.34 -1.62
CA TRP A 26 15.45 -6.30 -2.67
C TRP A 26 16.94 -6.26 -3.04
N ARG A 27 17.51 -5.05 -3.14
CA ARG A 27 18.95 -4.86 -3.45
C ARG A 27 19.88 -5.26 -2.32
N SER A 28 19.48 -5.07 -1.06
CA SER A 28 20.32 -5.42 0.10
C SER A 28 20.45 -6.93 0.31
N GLY A 29 19.49 -7.72 -0.18
CA GLY A 29 19.45 -9.16 0.06
C GLY A 29 19.20 -9.51 1.52
N LYS A 30 19.18 -10.82 1.82
CA LYS A 30 19.07 -11.34 3.19
C LYS A 30 20.48 -11.55 3.79
N PRO A 31 20.67 -11.33 5.10
CA PRO A 31 19.65 -10.88 6.06
C PRO A 31 19.31 -9.40 5.86
N TYR A 32 18.01 -9.07 5.95
CA TYR A 32 17.56 -7.68 5.79
C TYR A 32 18.00 -6.84 6.98
N SER A 33 18.37 -5.58 6.73
CA SER A 33 18.57 -4.59 7.79
C SER A 33 17.30 -4.42 8.61
N THR A 34 17.37 -4.63 9.93
CA THR A 34 16.24 -4.49 10.86
C THR A 34 15.58 -3.12 10.74
N ALA A 35 16.38 -2.06 10.61
CA ALA A 35 15.85 -0.71 10.44
C ALA A 35 15.06 -0.57 9.13
N LEU A 36 15.65 -1.01 8.01
CA LEU A 36 15.03 -0.87 6.69
C LEU A 36 13.72 -1.66 6.58
N ILE A 37 13.69 -2.90 7.06
CA ILE A 37 12.47 -3.73 7.03
C ILE A 37 11.38 -3.20 7.97
N THR A 38 11.78 -2.64 9.12
CA THR A 38 10.84 -2.00 10.05
C THR A 38 10.21 -0.77 9.41
N ILE A 39 11.03 0.11 8.83
CA ILE A 39 10.55 1.31 8.13
C ILE A 39 9.60 0.92 6.99
N HIS A 40 9.98 -0.04 6.14
CA HIS A 40 9.14 -0.52 5.06
C HIS A 40 7.77 -0.99 5.58
N LYS A 41 7.73 -1.87 6.58
CA LYS A 41 6.45 -2.36 7.13
C LYS A 41 5.61 -1.26 7.77
N LEU A 42 6.22 -0.37 8.55
CA LEU A 42 5.51 0.70 9.23
C LEU A 42 4.94 1.73 8.25
N VAL A 43 5.67 2.08 7.19
CA VAL A 43 5.15 2.94 6.12
C VAL A 43 3.94 2.28 5.43
N GLY A 44 4.01 0.97 5.15
CA GLY A 44 2.92 0.24 4.49
C GLY A 44 1.66 0.17 5.36
N ILE A 45 1.81 -0.17 6.65
CA ILE A 45 0.70 -0.19 7.61
C ILE A 45 0.14 1.21 7.81
N GLY A 46 1.01 2.21 7.99
CA GLY A 46 0.62 3.61 8.17
C GLY A 46 -0.18 4.15 6.98
N ALA A 47 0.24 3.83 5.75
CA ALA A 47 -0.49 4.19 4.53
C ALA A 47 -1.90 3.55 4.52
N GLY A 48 -2.02 2.26 4.86
CA GLY A 48 -3.30 1.58 4.93
C GLY A 48 -4.25 2.17 5.98
N VAL A 49 -3.72 2.47 7.18
CA VAL A 49 -4.51 3.11 8.26
C VAL A 49 -4.97 4.51 7.84
N TRP A 50 -4.08 5.32 7.26
CA TRP A 50 -4.43 6.66 6.80
C TRP A 50 -5.52 6.61 5.73
N LEU A 51 -5.38 5.73 4.73
CA LEU A 51 -6.40 5.51 3.71
C LEU A 51 -7.76 5.12 4.33
N GLY A 52 -7.75 4.22 5.32
CA GLY A 52 -8.97 3.85 6.05
C GLY A 52 -9.64 5.05 6.74
N VAL A 53 -8.86 5.94 7.36
CA VAL A 53 -9.38 7.18 7.96
C VAL A 53 -9.98 8.12 6.90
N MET A 54 -9.33 8.26 5.74
CA MET A 54 -9.85 9.08 4.64
C MET A 54 -11.17 8.54 4.11
N VAL A 55 -11.27 7.23 3.88
CA VAL A 55 -12.49 6.55 3.45
C VAL A 55 -13.61 6.73 4.48
N TYR A 56 -13.32 6.52 5.77
CA TYR A 56 -14.30 6.69 6.84
C TYR A 56 -14.89 8.11 6.88
N ARG A 57 -14.04 9.12 6.67
CA ARG A 57 -14.44 10.54 6.66
C ARG A 57 -15.17 10.97 5.38
N ALA A 58 -15.05 10.21 4.30
CA ALA A 58 -15.66 10.50 3.02
C ALA A 58 -17.08 9.94 2.87
N ALA A 59 -17.59 9.19 3.86
CA ALA A 59 -18.94 8.62 3.81
C ALA A 59 -20.04 9.72 3.75
N PRO A 60 -21.17 9.48 3.07
CA PRO A 60 -21.57 8.23 2.39
C PRO A 60 -20.81 7.97 1.07
N LEU A 61 -20.75 6.71 0.65
CA LEU A 61 -19.96 6.26 -0.50
C LEU A 61 -20.85 5.65 -1.59
N GLU A 62 -20.59 6.00 -2.84
CA GLU A 62 -21.25 5.38 -4.00
C GLU A 62 -20.77 3.93 -4.24
N PRO A 63 -21.58 3.07 -4.90
CA PRO A 63 -21.23 1.67 -5.12
C PRO A 63 -19.88 1.46 -5.82
N LEU A 64 -19.51 2.34 -6.76
CA LEU A 64 -18.24 2.26 -7.47
C LEU A 64 -17.05 2.56 -6.54
N ALA A 65 -17.18 3.56 -5.66
CA ALA A 65 -16.18 3.85 -4.63
C ALA A 65 -16.02 2.66 -3.67
N ILE A 66 -17.11 2.03 -3.24
CA ILE A 66 -17.09 0.83 -2.40
C ILE A 66 -16.31 -0.31 -3.08
N ALA A 67 -16.57 -0.56 -4.37
CA ALA A 67 -15.85 -1.57 -5.13
C ALA A 67 -14.34 -1.26 -5.22
N ALA A 68 -13.97 0.00 -5.50
CA ALA A 68 -12.57 0.42 -5.55
C ALA A 68 -11.86 0.27 -4.19
N ILE A 69 -12.55 0.60 -3.09
CA ILE A 69 -12.04 0.39 -1.72
C ILE A 69 -11.83 -1.10 -1.45
N ALA A 70 -12.80 -1.96 -1.79
CA ALA A 70 -12.69 -3.41 -1.58
C ALA A 70 -11.48 -4.01 -2.32
N VAL A 71 -11.26 -3.61 -3.58
CA VAL A 71 -10.09 -4.02 -4.36
C VAL A 71 -8.80 -3.49 -3.73
N THR A 72 -8.78 -2.23 -3.29
CA THR A 72 -7.62 -1.63 -2.61
C THR A 72 -7.25 -2.42 -1.35
N VAL A 73 -8.23 -2.72 -0.50
CA VAL A 73 -8.04 -3.53 0.72
C VAL A 73 -7.47 -4.91 0.36
N LEU A 74 -8.05 -5.60 -0.62
CA LEU A 74 -7.56 -6.91 -1.05
C LEU A 74 -6.10 -6.87 -1.52
N LEU A 75 -5.72 -5.86 -2.33
CA LEU A 75 -4.35 -5.69 -2.80
C LEU A 75 -3.38 -5.44 -1.63
N PHE A 76 -3.75 -4.59 -0.66
CA PHE A 76 -2.96 -4.35 0.54
C PHE A 76 -2.81 -5.61 1.39
N LEU A 77 -3.87 -6.40 1.56
CA LEU A 77 -3.80 -7.68 2.27
C LEU A 77 -2.83 -8.66 1.60
N ILE A 78 -2.86 -8.77 0.26
CA ILE A 78 -1.90 -9.57 -0.50
C ILE A 78 -0.48 -9.06 -0.27
N LEU A 79 -0.25 -7.75 -0.27
CA LEU A 79 1.08 -7.16 -0.03
C LEU A 79 1.60 -7.41 1.38
N VAL A 80 0.77 -7.25 2.40
CA VAL A 80 1.15 -7.52 3.79
C VAL A 80 1.46 -9.00 3.99
N ALA A 81 0.60 -9.89 3.47
CA ALA A 81 0.81 -11.33 3.56
C ALA A 81 2.09 -11.77 2.83
N THR A 82 2.27 -11.37 1.57
CA THR A 82 3.46 -11.74 0.78
C THR A 82 4.74 -11.11 1.33
N GLY A 83 4.70 -9.86 1.79
CA GLY A 83 5.84 -9.20 2.44
C GLY A 83 6.21 -9.87 3.77
N GLY A 84 5.20 -10.26 4.56
CA GLY A 84 5.38 -11.04 5.79
C GLY A 84 6.07 -12.38 5.52
N LEU A 85 5.58 -13.14 4.54
CA LEU A 85 6.18 -14.41 4.12
C LEU A 85 7.62 -14.24 3.63
N LEU A 86 7.89 -13.22 2.80
CA LEU A 86 9.24 -12.94 2.29
C LEU A 86 10.21 -12.50 3.40
N SER A 87 9.70 -11.96 4.50
CA SER A 87 10.51 -11.53 5.66
C SER A 87 11.09 -12.68 6.47
N ILE A 88 10.53 -13.90 6.35
CA ILE A 88 10.97 -15.08 7.12
C ILE A 88 12.30 -15.60 6.54
N ASP A 89 13.21 -16.08 7.38
CA ASP A 89 14.48 -16.69 6.95
C ASP A 89 14.30 -18.13 6.45
N ARG A 90 13.40 -18.29 5.47
CA ARG A 90 13.13 -19.55 4.77
C ARG A 90 12.91 -19.29 3.28
N PRO A 91 13.23 -20.25 2.40
CA PRO A 91 12.92 -20.14 0.98
C PRO A 91 11.41 -20.07 0.79
N MET A 92 10.96 -19.07 0.02
CA MET A 92 9.55 -18.90 -0.33
C MET A 92 9.31 -19.28 -1.80
N PRO A 93 8.13 -19.81 -2.14
CA PRO A 93 7.75 -20.08 -3.52
C PRO A 93 7.89 -18.84 -4.41
N LEU A 94 8.25 -19.04 -5.68
CA LEU A 94 8.42 -17.96 -6.66
C LEU A 94 7.18 -17.08 -6.77
N VAL A 95 5.98 -17.67 -6.64
CA VAL A 95 4.71 -16.94 -6.70
C VAL A 95 4.61 -15.86 -5.63
N VAL A 96 5.06 -16.12 -4.39
CA VAL A 96 5.04 -15.13 -3.30
C VAL A 96 5.90 -13.92 -3.66
N ARG A 97 7.10 -14.17 -4.21
CA ARG A 97 8.00 -13.11 -4.67
C ARG A 97 7.40 -12.31 -5.83
N ARG A 98 6.84 -12.99 -6.83
CA ARG A 98 6.24 -12.34 -8.00
C ARG A 98 5.04 -11.49 -7.62
N LEU A 99 4.17 -11.98 -6.73
CA LEU A 99 3.06 -11.20 -6.20
C LEU A 99 3.56 -9.93 -5.52
N HIS A 100 4.54 -10.03 -4.60
CA HIS A 100 5.07 -8.85 -3.91
C HIS A 100 5.81 -7.85 -4.81
N GLN A 101 6.19 -8.25 -6.03
CA GLN A 101 6.82 -7.39 -7.03
C GLN A 101 5.82 -6.72 -7.97
N VAL A 102 4.73 -7.41 -8.34
CA VAL A 102 3.75 -6.94 -9.33
C VAL A 102 2.56 -6.23 -8.67
N VAL A 103 2.04 -6.79 -7.57
CA VAL A 103 0.87 -6.26 -6.85
C VAL A 103 1.07 -4.81 -6.38
N PRO A 104 2.27 -4.31 -6.00
CA PRO A 104 2.43 -2.90 -5.63
C PRO A 104 2.02 -1.93 -6.74
N VAL A 105 2.28 -2.28 -8.01
CA VAL A 105 1.90 -1.44 -9.15
C VAL A 105 0.38 -1.32 -9.24
N LEU A 106 -0.32 -2.46 -9.13
CA LEU A 106 -1.78 -2.48 -9.11
C LEU A 106 -2.33 -1.72 -7.90
N ALA A 107 -1.73 -1.90 -6.72
CA ALA A 107 -2.14 -1.20 -5.50
C ALA A 107 -2.03 0.32 -5.64
N VAL A 108 -0.95 0.83 -6.24
CA VAL A 108 -0.79 2.27 -6.51
C VAL A 108 -1.87 2.76 -7.49
N LEU A 109 -2.08 2.06 -8.61
CA LEU A 109 -3.05 2.47 -9.62
C LEU A 109 -4.49 2.46 -9.08
N VAL A 110 -4.88 1.39 -8.38
CA VAL A 110 -6.21 1.27 -7.79
C VAL A 110 -6.39 2.28 -6.66
N THR A 111 -5.37 2.53 -5.83
CA THR A 111 -5.46 3.57 -4.78
C THR A 111 -5.63 4.96 -5.39
N ALA A 112 -4.93 5.27 -6.48
CA ALA A 112 -5.11 6.53 -7.19
C ALA A 112 -6.54 6.68 -7.76
N GLY A 113 -7.07 5.63 -8.37
CA GLY A 113 -8.46 5.60 -8.85
C GLY A 113 -9.49 5.71 -7.72
N MET A 114 -9.27 5.01 -6.61
CA MET A 114 -10.10 5.10 -5.42
C MET A 114 -10.10 6.53 -4.85
N LEU A 115 -8.93 7.15 -4.70
CA LEU A 115 -8.83 8.54 -4.26
C LEU A 115 -9.52 9.49 -5.23
N TYR A 116 -9.38 9.30 -6.54
CA TYR A 116 -10.09 10.11 -7.52
C TYR A 116 -11.61 10.05 -7.32
N LEU A 117 -12.19 8.85 -7.16
CA LEU A 117 -13.63 8.67 -6.91
C LEU A 117 -14.09 9.36 -5.63
N LEU A 118 -13.32 9.21 -4.53
CA LEU A 118 -13.61 9.87 -3.25
C LEU A 118 -13.60 11.41 -3.36
N LEU A 119 -12.77 11.96 -4.25
CA LEU A 119 -12.63 13.41 -4.42
C LEU A 119 -13.59 13.99 -5.45
N SER A 120 -14.03 13.20 -6.43
CA SER A 120 -14.99 13.64 -7.45
C SER A 120 -16.44 13.65 -6.95
N GLY A 121 -16.72 13.12 -5.76
CA GLY A 121 -18.08 12.95 -5.25
C GLY A 121 -18.90 11.99 -6.12
N ALA A 122 -18.23 10.98 -6.69
CA ALA A 122 -18.80 9.98 -7.58
C ALA A 122 -18.88 8.60 -6.92
#